data_AF-A0A6G1PQ73-F1
#
_entry.id   AF-A0A6G1PQ73-F1
#
_cell.length_a   1.000
_cell.length_b   1.000
_cell.length_c   1.000
_cell.angle_alpha   90.00
_cell.angle_beta   90.00
_cell.angle_gamma   90.00
#
_symmetry.space_group_name_H-M   'P 1'
#
loop_
_entity.id
_entity.type
_entity.pdbx_description
1 polymer ?
#
loop_
_entity_poly.entity_id
_entity_poly.type
_entity_poly.pdbx_seq_one_letter_code
_entity_poly.pdbx_strand_id
1 'polypeptide(L)'
;MRSLIVVAVILHLVIGDYEFGDIIAFETVCPCTPTILYEHYAIYVGGGKIPEAVDNDIFHRTNFAGTNCNFDKLANHHRNHHVKNYWETIDSSVKKGTDEEIRNRIRNKINNCGYFWPFKNNCEHLSNYLRYGKEFSDQGPSWSKNKLRSALNLNIMDDQHSPQTPS
;
A
#
# COMPACT_ATOMS: atom_id res chain seq x y z
N MET A 1 -38.32 -2.29 -36.04
CA MET A 1 -36.91 -2.33 -35.59
C MET A 1 -36.82 -1.55 -34.29
N ARG A 2 -36.79 -2.25 -33.14
CA ARG A 2 -36.71 -1.65 -31.82
C ARG A 2 -35.46 -2.19 -31.13
N SER A 3 -34.70 -1.24 -30.63
CA SER A 3 -33.37 -1.34 -30.04
C SER A 3 -33.30 -2.36 -28.92
N LEU A 4 -32.28 -3.23 -28.97
CA LEU A 4 -31.66 -3.83 -27.80
C LEU A 4 -30.16 -3.87 -28.08
N ILE A 5 -29.52 -2.69 -28.03
CA ILE A 5 -28.10 -2.65 -27.72
C ILE A 5 -28.03 -3.12 -26.27
N VAL A 6 -27.74 -4.40 -26.08
CA VAL A 6 -27.30 -4.93 -24.79
C VAL A 6 -25.90 -4.36 -24.59
N VAL A 7 -25.85 -3.07 -24.24
CA VAL A 7 -24.75 -2.55 -23.46
C VAL A 7 -24.88 -3.31 -22.17
N ALA A 8 -24.11 -4.40 -22.05
CA ALA A 8 -23.77 -4.94 -20.75
C ALA A 8 -23.07 -3.79 -20.02
N VAL A 9 -23.88 -2.94 -19.39
CA VAL A 9 -23.48 -2.05 -18.33
C VAL A 9 -23.04 -3.01 -17.25
N ILE A 10 -21.80 -3.48 -17.39
CA ILE A 10 -21.03 -4.02 -16.29
C ILE A 10 -21.02 -2.85 -15.32
N LEU A 11 -21.92 -2.95 -14.35
CA LEU A 11 -22.02 -2.09 -13.20
C LEU A 11 -20.65 -2.18 -12.53
N HIS A 12 -19.74 -1.30 -12.96
CA HIS A 12 -18.57 -0.93 -12.18
C HIS A 12 -19.16 -0.18 -11.00
N LEU A 13 -19.63 -0.97 -10.03
CA LEU A 13 -19.98 -0.49 -8.72
C LEU A 13 -18.79 0.37 -8.29
N VAL A 14 -19.03 1.67 -8.14
CA VAL A 14 -18.01 2.67 -7.83
C VAL A 14 -17.52 2.39 -6.41
N ILE A 15 -16.53 1.52 -6.28
CA ILE A 15 -15.81 1.23 -5.05
C ILE A 15 -14.57 2.14 -5.04
N GLY A 16 -14.77 3.46 -4.89
CA GLY A 16 -13.69 4.46 -4.91
C GLY A 16 -12.95 4.57 -6.25
N ASP A 17 -12.38 5.74 -6.55
CA ASP A 17 -11.56 5.94 -7.76
C ASP A 17 -10.15 5.32 -7.55
N TYR A 18 -10.07 4.00 -7.39
CA TYR A 18 -8.81 3.29 -7.26
C TYR A 18 -8.40 2.63 -8.56
N GLU A 19 -7.12 2.82 -8.92
CA GLU A 19 -6.52 2.14 -10.04
C GLU A 19 -5.67 0.96 -9.58
N PHE A 20 -5.56 -0.04 -10.45
CA PHE A 20 -4.70 -1.19 -10.20
C PHE A 20 -3.28 -0.76 -9.84
N GLY A 21 -2.74 -1.28 -8.75
CA GLY A 21 -1.41 -0.95 -8.26
C GLY A 21 -1.36 0.29 -7.37
N ASP A 22 -2.47 0.95 -7.08
CA ASP A 22 -2.50 2.02 -6.10
C ASP A 22 -2.21 1.51 -4.69
N ILE A 23 -1.35 2.25 -3.99
CA ILE A 23 -1.09 2.02 -2.58
C ILE A 23 -2.25 2.64 -1.81
N ILE A 24 -2.98 1.82 -1.08
CA ILE A 24 -4.08 2.26 -0.22
C ILE A 24 -3.58 2.26 1.22
N ALA A 25 -3.67 3.41 1.88
CA ALA A 25 -3.38 3.58 3.29
C ALA A 25 -4.70 3.54 4.08
N PHE A 26 -4.72 2.80 5.18
CA PHE A 26 -5.85 2.71 6.11
C PHE A 26 -5.42 3.29 7.45
N GLU A 27 -6.10 4.33 7.91
CA GLU A 27 -5.84 4.88 9.24
C GLU A 27 -6.11 3.82 10.32
N THR A 28 -5.20 3.66 11.27
CA THR A 28 -5.34 2.65 12.32
C THR A 28 -4.80 3.08 13.67
N VAL A 29 -5.40 2.56 14.74
CA VAL A 29 -4.94 2.73 16.13
C VAL A 29 -4.14 1.51 16.58
N CYS A 30 -3.02 1.69 17.28
CA CYS A 30 -2.31 0.56 17.87
C CYS A 30 -3.21 -0.15 18.87
N PRO A 31 -3.43 -1.47 18.75
CA PRO A 31 -4.12 -2.24 19.78
C PRO A 31 -3.42 -2.16 21.15
N CYS A 32 -2.09 -1.96 21.13
CA CYS A 32 -1.25 -1.81 22.31
C CYS A 32 -1.46 -0.50 23.07
N THR A 33 -1.73 0.59 22.33
CA THR A 33 -1.80 1.95 22.84
C THR A 33 -2.76 2.73 21.94
N PRO A 34 -4.04 2.88 22.32
CA PRO A 34 -5.09 3.45 21.46
C PRO A 34 -4.84 4.89 21.00
N THR A 35 -3.88 5.58 21.59
CA THR A 35 -3.46 6.95 21.22
C THR A 35 -2.40 6.99 20.12
N ILE A 36 -1.79 5.84 19.77
CA ILE A 36 -0.81 5.76 18.70
C ILE A 36 -1.53 5.46 17.40
N LEU A 37 -1.57 6.44 16.51
CA LEU A 37 -2.02 6.27 15.14
C LEU A 37 -0.87 5.71 14.28
N TYR A 38 -1.18 4.72 13.47
CA TYR A 38 -0.33 4.25 12.38
C TYR A 38 -1.20 4.02 11.14
N GLU A 39 -0.62 3.73 9.98
CA GLU A 39 -1.40 3.33 8.82
C GLU A 39 -1.08 1.88 8.46
N HIS A 40 -2.11 1.12 8.11
CA HIS A 40 -1.92 -0.15 7.41
C HIS A 40 -1.87 0.13 5.91
N TYR A 41 -1.09 -0.65 5.17
CA TYR A 41 -0.94 -0.46 3.72
C TYR A 41 -1.33 -1.71 2.94
N ALA A 42 -1.94 -1.48 1.79
CA ALA A 42 -2.28 -2.50 0.79
C ALA A 42 -2.00 -1.99 -0.61
N ILE A 43 -1.98 -2.91 -1.58
CA ILE A 43 -2.08 -2.61 -3.01
C ILE A 43 -3.48 -2.94 -3.49
N TYR A 44 -4.10 -2.01 -4.22
CA TYR A 44 -5.34 -2.27 -4.92
C TYR A 44 -5.10 -3.17 -6.14
N VAL A 45 -5.79 -4.29 -6.22
CA VAL A 45 -5.67 -5.27 -7.30
C VAL A 45 -6.90 -5.33 -8.20
N GLY A 46 -8.06 -4.84 -7.72
CA GLY A 46 -9.32 -4.85 -8.44
C GLY A 46 -9.82 -6.27 -8.77
N GLY A 47 -11.14 -6.48 -8.71
CA GLY A 47 -11.78 -7.80 -8.77
C GLY A 47 -11.69 -8.60 -10.08
N GLY A 48 -10.63 -8.45 -10.89
CA GLY A 48 -10.47 -9.22 -12.13
C GLY A 48 -9.12 -9.14 -12.84
N LYS A 49 -8.16 -8.34 -12.37
CA LYS A 49 -6.83 -8.23 -13.01
C LYS A 49 -5.84 -9.30 -12.56
N ILE A 50 -6.14 -10.01 -11.48
CA ILE A 50 -5.35 -11.11 -10.94
C ILE A 50 -6.29 -12.31 -10.77
N PRO A 51 -6.09 -13.41 -11.52
CA PRO A 51 -6.95 -14.59 -11.41
C PRO A 51 -7.05 -15.16 -9.98
N GLU A 52 -5.97 -15.04 -9.21
CA GLU A 52 -5.89 -15.51 -7.82
C GLU A 52 -6.65 -14.60 -6.83
N ALA A 53 -7.05 -13.40 -7.23
CA ALA A 53 -7.74 -12.40 -6.41
C ALA A 53 -9.27 -12.44 -6.57
N VAL A 54 -9.87 -13.61 -6.83
CA VAL A 54 -11.31 -13.74 -7.04
C VAL A 54 -12.07 -13.08 -5.88
N ASP A 55 -12.97 -12.15 -6.22
CA ASP A 55 -13.78 -11.36 -5.29
C ASP A 55 -13.00 -10.52 -4.25
N ASN A 56 -11.70 -10.29 -4.45
CA ASN A 56 -10.88 -9.47 -3.57
C ASN A 56 -10.39 -8.21 -4.27
N ASP A 57 -10.27 -7.13 -3.49
CA ASP A 57 -9.97 -5.79 -4.01
C ASP A 57 -8.53 -5.40 -3.74
N ILE A 58 -7.93 -5.97 -2.68
CA ILE A 58 -6.61 -5.59 -2.20
C ILE A 58 -5.71 -6.80 -1.98
N PHE A 59 -4.41 -6.57 -2.10
CA PHE A 59 -3.35 -7.48 -1.66
C PHE A 59 -2.51 -6.78 -0.60
N HIS A 60 -2.36 -7.42 0.55
CA HIS A 60 -1.72 -6.84 1.71
C HIS A 60 -1.11 -7.92 2.60
N ARG A 61 -0.48 -7.48 3.69
CA ARG A 61 -0.05 -8.37 4.76
C ARG A 61 -0.79 -8.00 6.03
N THR A 62 -1.30 -9.00 6.75
CA THR A 62 -1.96 -8.81 8.05
C THR A 62 -1.10 -9.30 9.21
N ASN A 63 -1.14 -8.56 10.33
CA ASN A 63 -0.63 -8.84 11.68
C ASN A 63 0.83 -9.28 11.91
N PHE A 64 1.29 -8.97 13.13
CA PHE A 64 2.66 -9.01 13.64
C PHE A 64 3.33 -10.40 13.74
N ALA A 65 2.62 -11.50 13.44
CA ALA A 65 3.07 -12.86 13.77
C ALA A 65 3.00 -13.86 12.61
N GLY A 66 2.81 -13.39 11.37
CA GLY A 66 2.60 -14.25 10.21
C GLY A 66 3.61 -14.10 9.09
N THR A 67 3.61 -15.09 8.21
CA THR A 67 4.22 -15.06 6.88
C THR A 67 3.18 -14.76 5.80
N ASN A 68 2.02 -14.21 6.14
CA ASN A 68 0.87 -14.21 5.24
C ASN A 68 0.73 -12.87 4.53
N CYS A 69 0.99 -12.89 3.23
CA CYS A 69 0.54 -11.89 2.28
C CYS A 69 -0.68 -12.50 1.60
N ASN A 70 -1.80 -11.83 1.63
CA ASN A 70 -3.08 -12.38 1.20
C ASN A 70 -3.89 -11.36 0.42
N PHE A 71 -4.85 -11.87 -0.34
CA PHE A 71 -5.93 -11.05 -0.87
C PHE A 71 -6.99 -10.83 0.19
N ASP A 72 -7.66 -9.68 0.11
CA ASP A 72 -8.77 -9.33 0.99
C ASP A 72 -9.71 -8.33 0.29
N LYS A 73 -10.89 -8.13 0.86
CA LYS A 73 -11.87 -7.15 0.40
C LYS A 73 -11.57 -5.80 1.01
N LEU A 74 -11.68 -4.74 0.22
CA LEU A 74 -11.56 -3.38 0.74
C LEU A 74 -12.63 -3.12 1.82
N ALA A 75 -13.83 -3.65 1.61
CA ALA A 75 -14.97 -3.54 2.53
C ALA A 75 -14.73 -4.16 3.93
N ASN A 76 -13.75 -5.06 4.08
CA ASN A 76 -13.40 -5.63 5.39
C ASN A 76 -12.61 -4.65 6.26
N HIS A 77 -12.15 -3.53 5.69
CA HIS A 77 -11.39 -2.49 6.38
C HIS A 77 -12.30 -1.28 6.60
N HIS A 78 -12.98 -1.26 7.75
CA HIS A 78 -13.99 -0.26 8.13
C HIS A 78 -13.49 1.19 8.34
N ARG A 79 -12.27 1.53 7.92
CA ARG A 79 -11.60 2.78 8.30
C ARG A 79 -11.38 3.69 7.11
N ASN A 80 -11.24 4.98 7.38
CA ASN A 80 -10.82 5.97 6.40
C ASN A 80 -9.61 5.44 5.64
N HIS A 81 -9.76 5.34 4.31
CA HIS A 81 -8.72 4.84 3.43
C HIS A 81 -8.54 5.79 2.25
N HIS A 82 -7.29 5.97 1.83
CA HIS A 82 -6.93 6.92 0.78
C HIS A 82 -5.74 6.42 -0.03
N VAL A 83 -5.60 6.91 -1.27
CA VAL A 83 -4.43 6.62 -2.11
C VAL A 83 -3.20 7.31 -1.51
N LYS A 84 -2.10 6.57 -1.40
CA LYS A 84 -0.82 7.04 -0.83
C LYS A 84 0.36 6.67 -1.73
N ASN A 85 0.30 7.10 -2.99
CA ASN A 85 1.37 6.94 -3.99
C ASN A 85 2.47 8.03 -3.85
N TYR A 86 2.86 8.38 -2.63
CA TYR A 86 3.60 9.62 -2.35
C TYR A 86 5.07 9.62 -2.81
N TRP A 87 5.67 8.47 -3.10
CA TRP A 87 7.07 8.41 -3.51
C TRP A 87 7.32 9.00 -4.90
N GLU A 88 6.33 8.97 -5.78
CA GLU A 88 6.42 9.58 -7.10
C GLU A 88 6.44 11.12 -7.03
N THR A 89 5.95 11.70 -5.93
CA THR A 89 6.00 13.15 -5.68
C THR A 89 7.30 13.57 -4.99
N ILE A 90 7.89 12.70 -4.16
CA ILE A 90 9.17 12.94 -3.48
C ILE A 90 10.35 12.71 -4.42
N ASP A 91 10.31 11.66 -5.23
CA ASP A 91 11.36 11.28 -6.16
C ASP A 91 10.78 11.00 -7.54
N SER A 92 10.99 11.94 -8.46
CA SER A 92 10.55 11.80 -9.84
C SER A 92 11.15 10.59 -10.57
N SER A 93 12.26 10.01 -10.08
CA SER A 93 12.86 8.78 -10.63
C SER A 93 12.15 7.52 -10.17
N VAL A 94 11.36 7.58 -9.09
CA VAL A 94 10.47 6.50 -8.67
C VAL A 94 9.23 6.54 -9.53
N LYS A 95 8.95 5.42 -10.20
CA LYS A 95 7.77 5.24 -11.07
C LYS A 95 7.06 3.96 -10.70
N LYS A 96 5.74 4.00 -10.79
CA LYS A 96 4.90 2.80 -10.78
C LYS A 96 5.43 1.81 -11.84
N GLY A 97 5.63 0.56 -11.45
CA GLY A 97 5.92 -0.52 -12.38
C GLY A 97 4.75 -0.78 -13.33
N THR A 98 5.01 -1.54 -14.39
CA THR A 98 3.93 -1.94 -15.31
C THR A 98 2.93 -2.84 -14.59
N ASP A 99 1.69 -2.92 -15.10
CA ASP A 99 0.67 -3.82 -14.57
C ASP A 99 1.18 -5.28 -14.51
N GLU A 100 2.02 -5.69 -15.46
CA GLU A 100 2.65 -7.03 -15.48
C GLU A 100 3.70 -7.21 -14.38
N GLU A 101 4.57 -6.23 -14.19
CA GLU A 101 5.57 -6.26 -13.11
C GLU A 101 4.90 -6.37 -11.74
N ILE A 102 3.86 -5.56 -11.50
CA ILE A 102 3.10 -5.58 -10.25
C ILE A 102 2.45 -6.96 -10.04
N ARG A 103 1.82 -7.55 -11.07
CA ARG A 103 1.27 -8.91 -10.99
C ARG A 103 2.33 -9.95 -10.64
N ASN A 104 3.49 -9.90 -11.30
CA ASN A 104 4.57 -10.84 -11.06
C ASN A 104 5.12 -10.75 -9.63
N ARG A 105 5.26 -9.54 -9.10
CA ARG A 105 5.67 -9.31 -7.71
C ARG A 105 4.61 -9.80 -6.71
N ILE A 106 3.33 -9.61 -6.99
CA ILE A 106 2.23 -10.16 -6.17
C ILE A 106 2.32 -11.69 -6.15
N ARG A 107 2.38 -12.35 -7.31
CA ARG A 107 2.51 -13.81 -7.40
C ARG A 107 3.73 -14.34 -6.65
N ASN A 108 4.86 -13.63 -6.74
CA ASN A 108 6.04 -13.99 -5.97
C ASN A 108 5.79 -13.89 -4.46
N LYS A 109 5.17 -12.81 -3.98
CA LYS A 109 4.93 -12.57 -2.55
C LYS A 109 3.81 -13.43 -1.95
N ILE A 110 2.89 -13.98 -2.74
CA ILE A 110 1.90 -14.97 -2.25
C ILE A 110 2.62 -16.13 -1.55
N ASN A 111 3.72 -16.63 -2.13
CA ASN A 111 4.46 -17.76 -1.58
C ASN A 111 5.72 -17.34 -0.79
N ASN A 112 6.23 -16.12 -1.02
CA ASN A 112 7.50 -15.64 -0.45
C ASN A 112 7.35 -14.33 0.33
N CYS A 113 6.27 -14.21 1.10
CA CYS A 113 6.03 -13.04 1.92
C CYS A 113 7.13 -12.88 2.99
N GLY A 114 7.61 -13.97 3.60
CA GLY A 114 8.60 -13.94 4.68
C GLY A 114 8.04 -13.40 5.99
N TYR A 115 8.83 -13.38 7.07
CA TYR A 115 8.37 -12.97 8.41
C TYR A 115 8.15 -11.47 8.53
N PHE A 116 7.09 -11.07 9.24
CA PHE A 116 6.81 -9.67 9.54
C PHE A 116 7.88 -9.07 10.47
N TRP A 117 8.35 -7.86 10.13
CA TRP A 117 9.21 -7.07 11.00
C TRP A 117 8.80 -5.60 10.92
N PRO A 118 8.48 -4.93 12.05
CA PRO A 118 7.95 -3.56 12.06
C PRO A 118 8.77 -2.54 11.25
N PHE A 119 10.09 -2.70 11.22
CA PHE A 119 11.02 -1.75 10.58
C PHE A 119 11.74 -2.31 9.35
N LYS A 120 11.32 -3.46 8.80
CA LYS A 120 12.01 -4.09 7.64
C LYS A 120 11.06 -4.76 6.64
N ASN A 121 10.15 -5.59 7.10
CA ASN A 121 9.24 -6.37 6.26
C ASN A 121 7.81 -6.16 6.76
N ASN A 122 7.39 -4.90 6.75
CA ASN A 122 6.07 -4.46 7.19
C ASN A 122 5.11 -4.29 5.98
N CYS A 123 3.90 -3.81 6.23
CA CYS A 123 2.90 -3.56 5.19
C CYS A 123 3.34 -2.49 4.17
N GLU A 124 4.04 -1.44 4.60
CA GLU A 124 4.52 -0.38 3.71
C GLU A 124 5.63 -0.85 2.79
N HIS A 125 6.60 -1.61 3.32
CA HIS A 125 7.68 -2.22 2.51
C HIS A 125 7.10 -3.12 1.42
N LEU A 126 6.09 -3.93 1.77
CA LEU A 126 5.39 -4.77 0.80
C LEU A 126 4.73 -3.92 -0.28
N SER A 127 3.88 -2.96 0.09
CA SER A 127 3.16 -2.14 -0.89
C SER A 127 4.10 -1.37 -1.83
N ASN A 128 5.20 -0.82 -1.29
CA ASN A 128 6.21 -0.14 -2.08
C ASN A 128 6.98 -1.08 -3.00
N TYR A 129 7.31 -2.29 -2.54
CA TYR A 129 7.93 -3.29 -3.40
C TYR A 129 7.02 -3.68 -4.55
N LEU A 130 5.74 -3.94 -4.27
CA LEU A 130 4.79 -4.31 -5.29
C LEU A 130 4.65 -3.20 -6.35
N ARG A 131 4.45 -1.94 -5.93
CA ARG A 131 4.31 -0.80 -6.85
C ARG A 131 5.60 -0.45 -7.58
N TYR A 132 6.70 -0.29 -6.86
CA TYR A 132 7.93 0.35 -7.36
C TYR A 132 9.11 -0.62 -7.57
N GLY A 133 9.00 -1.86 -7.11
CA GLY A 133 10.09 -2.84 -7.15
C GLY A 133 11.16 -2.62 -6.06
N LYS A 134 10.91 -1.70 -5.12
CA LYS A 134 11.85 -1.34 -4.04
C LYS A 134 11.16 -1.44 -2.68
N GLU A 135 11.80 -2.12 -1.73
CA GLU A 135 11.30 -2.27 -0.36
C GLU A 135 11.76 -1.07 0.49
N PHE A 136 10.84 -0.18 0.85
CA PHE A 136 11.11 0.94 1.75
C PHE A 136 9.87 1.32 2.58
N SER A 137 10.06 2.02 3.70
CA SER A 137 9.00 2.43 4.62
C SER A 137 9.39 3.72 5.36
N ASP A 138 8.48 4.68 5.40
CA ASP A 138 8.62 5.89 6.23
C ASP A 138 7.94 5.73 7.60
N GLN A 139 7.26 4.62 7.83
CA GLN A 139 6.78 4.21 9.14
C GLN A 139 7.92 3.66 10.01
N GLY A 140 8.59 4.57 10.71
CA GLY A 140 9.57 4.21 11.72
C GLY A 140 10.18 5.40 12.44
N PRO A 141 10.95 5.14 13.51
CA PRO A 141 11.72 6.17 14.22
C PRO A 141 12.68 6.89 13.28
N SER A 142 13.05 8.14 13.59
CA SER A 142 13.85 9.02 12.72
C SER A 142 15.12 8.37 12.14
N TRP A 143 15.78 7.49 12.90
CA TRP A 143 16.97 6.78 12.43
C TRP A 143 16.70 5.83 11.24
N SER A 144 15.51 5.20 11.17
CA SER A 144 15.15 4.33 10.04
C SER A 144 14.80 5.17 8.80
N LYS A 145 14.22 6.36 9.00
CA LYS A 145 13.94 7.32 7.93
C LYS A 145 15.21 7.84 7.26
N ASN A 146 16.24 8.16 8.06
CA ASN A 146 17.53 8.61 7.53
C ASN A 146 18.20 7.56 6.65
N LYS A 147 18.13 6.28 7.04
CA LYS A 147 18.65 5.17 6.24
C LYS A 147 17.89 5.01 4.91
N LEU A 148 16.58 5.24 4.93
CA LEU A 148 15.72 5.22 3.73
C LEU A 148 16.09 6.34 2.75
N ARG A 149 16.23 7.57 3.27
CA ARG A 149 16.59 8.76 2.49
C ARG A 149 17.97 8.60 1.86
N SER A 150 18.94 8.04 2.59
CA SER A 150 20.27 7.71 2.04
C SER A 150 20.23 6.61 0.97
N ALA A 151 19.41 5.56 1.15
CA ALA A 151 19.27 4.49 0.15
C ALA A 151 18.57 4.96 -1.15
N LEU A 152 17.80 6.03 -1.07
CA LEU A 152 17.10 6.64 -2.20
C LEU A 152 17.84 7.86 -2.80
N ASN A 153 19.05 8.19 -2.32
CA ASN A 153 19.79 9.41 -2.72
C ASN A 153 18.96 10.70 -2.61
N LEU A 154 18.02 10.76 -1.66
CA LEU A 154 17.22 11.95 -1.41
C LEU A 154 17.99 12.89 -0.49
N ASN A 155 18.14 14.15 -0.91
CA ASN A 155 18.75 15.20 -0.07
C ASN A 155 17.99 15.27 1.26
N ILE A 156 18.72 15.24 2.36
CA ILE A 156 18.19 15.40 3.71
C ILE A 156 17.71 16.85 3.82
N MET A 157 16.44 17.10 3.51
CA MET A 157 15.75 18.26 4.07
C MET A 157 15.26 17.81 5.43
N ASP A 158 15.94 18.30 6.46
CA ASP A 158 15.49 18.19 7.84
C ASP A 158 14.11 18.84 7.93
N ASP A 159 13.09 18.05 8.26
CA ASP A 159 11.82 18.58 8.76
C ASP A 159 12.07 19.17 10.15
N GLN A 160 12.64 20.37 10.18
CA GLN A 160 12.64 21.25 11.33
C GLN A 160 11.21 21.76 11.53
N HIS A 161 10.35 20.89 12.08
CA HIS A 161 9.18 21.31 12.84
C HIS A 161 9.24 20.60 14.19
N SER A 162 10.14 21.10 15.04
CA SER A 162 10.01 20.92 16.48
C SER A 162 8.77 21.70 16.94
N PRO A 163 7.85 21.12 17.73
CA PRO A 163 6.79 21.90 18.35
C PRO A 163 7.45 22.87 19.34
N GLN A 164 7.31 24.18 19.06
CA GLN A 164 7.63 25.20 20.05
C GLN A 164 6.70 25.00 21.25
N THR A 165 7.25 24.59 22.38
CA THR A 165 6.57 24.60 23.66
C THR A 165 6.32 26.06 24.08
N PRO A 166 5.09 26.45 24.43
CA PRO A 166 4.85 27.78 24.97
C PRO A 166 5.36 27.84 26.42
N SER A 167 6.20 28.83 26.69
CA SER A 167 6.54 29.34 28.03
C SER A 167 5.89 30.69 28.22
#